data_AF-A0A2G8IY80-F1
#
_entry.id   AF-A0A2G8IY80-F1
#
_cell.length_a   1.000
_cell.length_b   1.000
_cell.length_c   1.000
_cell.angle_alpha   90.00
_cell.angle_beta   90.00
_cell.angle_gamma   90.00
#
_symmetry.space_group_name_H-M   'P 1'
#
loop_
_entity.id
_entity.type
_entity.pdbx_description
1 polymer ?
#
loop_
_entity_poly.entity_id
_entity_poly.type
_entity_poly.pdbx_seq_one_letter_code
_entity_poly.pdbx_strand_id
1 'polypeptide(L)'
;MKEINAYFHEMKGTAYEVGKQQAVWLKENPLLKTQFIRSEPVAKEAVKETKQLLRPYLPQLDEEIAGFCDELKLDETYLTFYYSSRLQPGCSHCVMQGKKTTDQQTVLLRNYDFSPIFDDMRLVSTHVEGLAVHTGSSLLLFGRSDGMNEHGLSVTFSACGPPIGNEPGLKPPAVAGLQVYHVIRSVLEYCETVEEAIRSIQEMPVASNVHLMLADRKGEAAAIEMMDGQKAVRRPERGYIAATNHPLADQTVKGMTKHHSVVRYEMLMEALEEQRSSDSLVKLFQTEYPDGLTVHNYEELFGTMRTVMFRPEEGTMDYCFGSPVYNRTYSLRVGGTLPFREQKVQFHQKEYGPSFWKNV
;
A
#
# COMPACT_ATOMS: atom_id res chain seq x y z
N MET A 1 -15.69 -19.53 -5.29
CA MET A 1 -15.69 -18.83 -3.98
C MET A 1 -14.63 -19.49 -3.14
N LYS A 2 -13.66 -18.71 -2.64
CA LYS A 2 -12.56 -19.19 -1.80
C LYS A 2 -12.56 -18.35 -0.53
N GLU A 3 -12.46 -19.00 0.62
CA GLU A 3 -12.28 -18.33 1.89
C GLU A 3 -10.80 -18.27 2.25
N ILE A 4 -10.35 -17.09 2.66
CA ILE A 4 -8.96 -16.85 3.05
C ILE A 4 -8.96 -16.14 4.39
N ASN A 5 -7.99 -16.49 5.23
CA ASN A 5 -7.81 -15.84 6.51
C ASN A 5 -7.25 -14.44 6.32
N ALA A 6 -7.85 -13.48 7.01
CA ALA A 6 -7.28 -12.16 7.20
C ALA A 6 -7.01 -11.90 8.67
N TYR A 7 -6.01 -11.08 8.93
CA TYR A 7 -5.46 -10.90 10.26
C TYR A 7 -5.43 -9.44 10.67
N PHE A 8 -5.68 -9.20 11.95
CA PHE A 8 -5.43 -7.92 12.59
C PHE A 8 -4.46 -8.13 13.75
N HIS A 9 -3.40 -7.33 13.79
CA HIS A 9 -2.41 -7.38 14.86
C HIS A 9 -2.17 -6.01 15.45
N GLU A 10 -2.00 -5.99 16.76
CA GLU A 10 -1.47 -4.87 17.50
C GLU A 10 -0.08 -5.30 18.00
N MET A 11 0.95 -4.53 17.69
CA MET A 11 2.34 -4.82 18.06
C MET A 11 2.91 -3.65 18.84
N LYS A 12 3.51 -3.91 20.01
CA LYS A 12 3.98 -2.86 20.93
C LYS A 12 5.34 -3.16 21.55
N GLY A 13 6.12 -2.12 21.83
CA GLY A 13 7.38 -2.20 22.59
C GLY A 13 8.54 -1.59 21.82
N THR A 14 9.76 -1.99 22.16
CA THR A 14 10.95 -1.67 21.37
C THR A 14 10.86 -2.28 19.97
N ALA A 15 11.63 -1.75 19.01
CA ALA A 15 11.67 -2.31 17.65
C ALA A 15 12.00 -3.81 17.66
N TYR A 16 12.96 -4.22 18.50
CA TYR A 16 13.32 -5.62 18.70
C TYR A 16 12.15 -6.48 19.23
N GLU A 17 11.38 -6.00 20.20
CA GLU A 17 10.20 -6.70 20.72
C GLU A 17 9.06 -6.80 19.70
N VAL A 18 8.86 -5.76 18.87
CA VAL A 18 7.94 -5.82 17.72
C VAL A 18 8.39 -6.89 16.72
N GLY A 19 9.70 -6.99 16.47
CA GLY A 19 10.31 -8.07 15.70
C GLY A 19 9.98 -9.46 16.23
N LYS A 20 10.09 -9.66 17.54
CA LYS A 20 9.72 -10.93 18.18
C LYS A 20 8.23 -11.25 18.01
N GLN A 21 7.35 -10.25 18.14
CA GLN A 21 5.91 -10.44 17.93
C GLN A 21 5.58 -10.84 16.48
N GLN A 22 6.26 -10.24 15.49
CA GLN A 22 6.16 -10.63 14.08
C GLN A 22 6.53 -12.11 13.89
N ALA A 23 7.59 -12.58 14.56
CA ALA A 23 8.06 -13.96 14.48
C ALA A 23 7.08 -14.95 15.14
N VAL A 24 6.53 -14.61 16.30
CA VAL A 24 5.50 -15.43 16.98
C VAL A 24 4.28 -15.60 16.08
N TRP A 25 3.77 -14.51 15.49
CA TRP A 25 2.66 -14.59 14.54
C TRP A 25 2.97 -15.51 13.35
N LEU A 26 4.19 -15.41 12.78
CA LEU A 26 4.55 -16.25 11.64
C LEU A 26 4.64 -17.74 12.01
N LYS A 27 5.06 -18.07 13.24
CA LYS A 27 5.06 -19.47 13.73
C LYS A 27 3.65 -20.07 13.76
N GLU A 28 2.65 -19.26 14.08
CA GLU A 28 1.23 -19.66 14.10
C GLU A 28 0.64 -19.79 12.68
N ASN A 29 1.34 -19.26 11.65
CA ASN A 29 0.86 -19.19 10.27
C ASN A 29 1.84 -19.87 9.28
N PRO A 30 2.05 -21.19 9.37
CA PRO A 30 3.11 -21.89 8.63
C PRO A 30 2.95 -21.83 7.10
N LEU A 31 1.74 -21.67 6.57
CA LEU A 31 1.51 -21.50 5.13
C LEU A 31 2.06 -20.17 4.60
N LEU A 32 2.09 -19.13 5.43
CA LEU A 32 2.66 -17.83 5.05
C LEU A 32 4.19 -17.82 5.21
N LYS A 33 4.76 -18.77 5.96
CA LYS A 33 6.20 -18.88 6.17
C LYS A 33 6.97 -18.98 4.86
N THR A 34 6.44 -19.72 3.88
CA THR A 34 7.06 -19.89 2.55
C THR A 34 7.07 -18.62 1.71
N GLN A 35 6.25 -17.62 2.06
CA GLN A 35 6.24 -16.32 1.38
C GLN A 35 7.34 -15.39 1.94
N PHE A 36 7.60 -15.43 3.25
CA PHE A 36 8.56 -14.51 3.89
C PHE A 36 9.94 -15.10 4.13
N ILE A 37 10.07 -16.43 4.12
CA ILE A 37 11.31 -17.14 4.33
C ILE A 37 11.59 -18.01 3.11
N ARG A 38 12.72 -17.73 2.47
CA ARG A 38 13.20 -18.43 1.28
C ARG A 38 13.74 -19.81 1.65
N SER A 39 13.77 -20.71 0.67
CA SER A 39 14.50 -21.98 0.80
C SER A 39 16.01 -21.80 0.65
N GLU A 40 16.42 -20.79 -0.13
CA GLU A 40 17.82 -20.46 -0.40
C GLU A 40 18.16 -19.06 0.13
N PRO A 41 19.36 -18.87 0.69
CA PRO A 41 19.77 -17.56 1.20
C PRO A 41 19.99 -16.56 0.07
N VAL A 42 19.89 -15.27 0.38
CA VAL A 42 20.47 -14.20 -0.44
C VAL A 42 21.97 -14.07 -0.13
N ALA A 43 22.74 -13.52 -1.07
CA ALA A 43 24.13 -13.19 -0.82
C ALA A 43 24.24 -12.21 0.36
N LYS A 44 25.22 -12.44 1.25
CA LYS A 44 25.44 -11.60 2.44
C LYS A 44 25.75 -10.15 2.07
N GLU A 45 26.42 -9.96 0.95
CA GLU A 45 26.72 -8.66 0.36
C GLU A 45 25.43 -7.91 0.00
N ALA A 46 24.46 -8.58 -0.63
CA ALA A 46 23.17 -7.99 -0.99
C ALA A 46 22.34 -7.59 0.25
N VAL A 47 22.37 -8.39 1.31
CA VAL A 47 21.77 -8.02 2.61
C VAL A 47 22.43 -6.76 3.15
N LYS A 48 23.76 -6.73 3.18
CA LYS A 48 24.52 -5.58 3.69
C LYS A 48 24.22 -4.30 2.91
N GLU A 49 24.19 -4.37 1.59
CA GLU A 49 23.84 -3.25 0.71
C GLU A 49 22.42 -2.74 0.98
N THR A 50 21.45 -3.67 1.12
CA THR A 50 20.07 -3.31 1.44
C THR A 50 19.95 -2.62 2.80
N LYS A 51 20.64 -3.12 3.83
CA LYS A 51 20.66 -2.49 5.17
C LYS A 51 21.32 -1.12 5.14
N GLN A 52 22.40 -0.95 4.38
CA GLN A 52 23.05 0.35 4.19
C GLN A 52 22.12 1.38 3.54
N LEU A 53 21.31 0.93 2.57
CA LEU A 53 20.31 1.76 1.90
C LEU A 53 19.15 2.15 2.82
N LEU A 54 18.71 1.24 3.68
CA LEU A 54 17.57 1.45 4.60
C LEU A 54 17.93 2.32 5.81
N ARG A 55 19.12 2.14 6.37
CA ARG A 55 19.53 2.74 7.66
C ARG A 55 19.30 4.25 7.79
N PRO A 56 19.53 5.09 6.76
CA PRO A 56 19.25 6.53 6.88
C PRO A 56 17.77 6.88 7.06
N TYR A 57 16.86 5.99 6.65
CA TYR A 57 15.41 6.26 6.56
C TYR A 57 14.57 5.37 7.48
N LEU A 58 15.10 4.20 7.86
CA LEU A 58 14.45 3.17 8.67
C LEU A 58 15.49 2.50 9.61
N PRO A 59 16.20 3.25 10.47
CA PRO A 59 17.26 2.70 11.31
C PRO A 59 16.78 1.61 12.28
N GLN A 60 15.55 1.73 12.78
CA GLN A 60 14.92 0.78 13.70
C GLN A 60 14.67 -0.60 13.10
N LEU A 61 14.60 -0.72 11.76
CA LEU A 61 14.39 -2.02 11.12
C LEU A 61 15.54 -3.00 11.38
N ASP A 62 16.77 -2.49 11.63
CA ASP A 62 17.89 -3.34 12.02
C ASP A 62 17.55 -4.13 13.31
N GLU A 63 16.92 -3.47 14.30
CA GLU A 63 16.49 -4.10 15.55
C GLU A 63 15.23 -4.95 15.37
N GLU A 64 14.24 -4.49 14.60
CA GLU A 64 13.01 -5.25 14.31
C GLU A 64 13.32 -6.57 13.61
N ILE A 65 14.23 -6.55 12.62
CA ILE A 65 14.66 -7.76 11.93
C ILE A 65 15.49 -8.67 12.85
N ALA A 66 16.37 -8.10 13.69
CA ALA A 66 17.14 -8.88 14.66
C ALA A 66 16.22 -9.63 15.64
N GLY A 67 15.21 -8.95 16.20
CA GLY A 67 14.24 -9.57 17.10
C GLY A 67 13.44 -10.69 16.43
N PHE A 68 13.05 -10.49 15.17
CA PHE A 68 12.39 -11.51 14.37
C PHE A 68 13.27 -12.75 14.14
N CYS A 69 14.51 -12.51 13.70
CA CYS A 69 15.48 -13.56 13.41
C CYS A 69 15.86 -14.36 14.66
N ASP A 70 16.10 -13.71 15.80
CA ASP A 70 16.43 -14.36 17.06
C ASP A 70 15.29 -15.26 17.54
N GLU A 71 14.04 -14.79 17.47
CA GLU A 71 12.86 -15.56 17.88
C GLU A 71 12.62 -16.79 16.99
N LEU A 72 12.91 -16.69 15.68
CA LEU A 72 12.84 -17.82 14.75
C LEU A 72 14.10 -18.69 14.73
N LYS A 73 15.21 -18.23 15.33
CA LYS A 73 16.56 -18.79 15.15
C LYS A 73 16.91 -18.91 13.65
N LEU A 74 16.67 -17.82 12.91
CA LEU A 74 16.80 -17.74 11.46
C LEU A 74 17.93 -16.78 11.07
N ASP A 75 18.81 -17.20 10.16
CA ASP A 75 19.77 -16.29 9.53
C ASP A 75 19.02 -15.31 8.60
N GLU A 76 19.29 -14.01 8.76
CA GLU A 76 18.57 -12.95 8.05
C GLU A 76 18.68 -13.05 6.51
N THR A 77 19.70 -13.74 6.00
CA THR A 77 19.87 -14.00 4.55
C THR A 77 18.73 -14.83 3.96
N TYR A 78 17.91 -15.52 4.77
CA TYR A 78 16.76 -16.26 4.28
C TYR A 78 15.50 -15.41 4.16
N LEU A 79 15.51 -14.15 4.58
CA LEU A 79 14.33 -13.28 4.50
C LEU A 79 14.05 -12.86 3.05
N THR A 80 12.81 -13.10 2.60
CA THR A 80 12.30 -12.57 1.33
C THR A 80 12.37 -11.05 1.27
N PHE A 81 12.33 -10.38 2.43
CA PHE A 81 12.48 -8.92 2.56
C PHE A 81 13.74 -8.38 1.85
N TYR A 82 14.86 -9.10 1.90
CA TYR A 82 16.11 -8.70 1.21
C TYR A 82 16.19 -9.16 -0.25
N TYR A 83 15.25 -9.99 -0.70
CA TYR A 83 15.22 -10.48 -2.08
C TYR A 83 14.23 -9.70 -2.96
N SER A 84 13.14 -9.20 -2.38
CA SER A 84 11.93 -8.87 -3.14
C SER A 84 11.83 -7.40 -3.56
N SER A 85 11.92 -7.18 -4.88
CA SER A 85 11.34 -6.03 -5.60
C SER A 85 9.98 -6.37 -6.24
N ARG A 86 9.23 -7.36 -5.71
CA ARG A 86 8.22 -8.13 -6.46
C ARG A 86 6.75 -7.65 -6.36
N LEU A 87 6.45 -6.39 -6.06
CA LEU A 87 5.03 -6.01 -5.80
C LEU A 87 4.53 -4.94 -6.78
N GLN A 88 3.71 -5.39 -7.74
CA GLN A 88 2.98 -4.54 -8.66
C GLN A 88 1.46 -4.77 -8.53
N PRO A 89 0.80 -4.10 -7.58
CA PRO A 89 -0.65 -4.14 -7.46
C PRO A 89 -1.30 -3.20 -8.49
N GLY A 90 -2.39 -3.68 -9.10
CA GLY A 90 -3.41 -2.81 -9.67
C GLY A 90 -4.03 -1.98 -8.57
N CYS A 91 -4.30 -0.69 -8.77
CA CYS A 91 -4.90 0.12 -7.70
C CYS A 91 -5.70 1.26 -8.31
N SER A 92 -6.70 1.72 -7.56
CA SER A 92 -7.40 2.99 -7.79
C SER A 92 -7.33 3.78 -6.51
N HIS A 93 -6.96 5.05 -6.55
CA HIS A 93 -6.93 5.89 -5.35
C HIS A 93 -7.10 7.37 -5.65
N CYS A 94 -7.69 8.09 -4.70
CA CYS A 94 -7.95 9.51 -4.83
C CYS A 94 -8.01 10.20 -3.48
N VAL A 95 -7.77 11.51 -3.48
CA VAL A 95 -8.09 12.40 -2.37
C VAL A 95 -9.16 13.39 -2.82
N MET A 96 -10.14 13.59 -1.96
CA MET A 96 -11.10 14.68 -2.04
C MET A 96 -10.96 15.54 -0.78
N GLN A 97 -10.52 16.79 -0.93
CA GLN A 97 -10.28 17.71 0.19
C GLN A 97 -11.61 18.21 0.77
N GLY A 98 -11.64 18.44 2.09
CA GLY A 98 -12.85 18.85 2.80
C GLY A 98 -13.58 20.07 2.22
N LYS A 99 -12.86 21.04 1.62
CA LYS A 99 -13.50 22.20 0.95
C LYS A 99 -14.47 21.82 -0.19
N LYS A 100 -14.45 20.57 -0.66
CA LYS A 100 -15.29 20.03 -1.73
C LYS A 100 -16.30 18.98 -1.26
N THR A 101 -16.23 18.54 0.00
CA THR A 101 -17.17 17.54 0.52
C THR A 101 -18.30 18.21 1.28
N THR A 102 -19.50 17.62 1.23
CA THR A 102 -20.67 18.11 1.97
C THR A 102 -20.44 18.10 3.48
N ASP A 103 -19.61 17.18 3.98
CA ASP A 103 -19.23 17.01 5.39
C ASP A 103 -17.99 17.84 5.80
N GLN A 104 -17.37 18.56 4.87
CA GLN A 104 -16.12 19.31 5.06
C GLN A 104 -14.90 18.50 5.51
N GLN A 105 -14.90 17.19 5.28
CA GLN A 105 -13.80 16.29 5.63
C GLN A 105 -12.97 15.86 4.43
N THR A 106 -11.64 15.83 4.60
CA THR A 106 -10.76 15.23 3.60
C THR A 106 -10.87 13.71 3.67
N VAL A 107 -11.03 13.07 2.51
CA VAL A 107 -11.05 11.61 2.41
C VAL A 107 -9.99 11.14 1.42
N LEU A 108 -9.19 10.16 1.84
CA LEU A 108 -8.27 9.42 0.98
C LEU A 108 -8.79 7.98 0.82
N LEU A 109 -9.20 7.62 -0.40
CA LEU A 109 -9.75 6.29 -0.70
C LEU A 109 -8.82 5.49 -1.60
N ARG A 110 -8.79 4.16 -1.38
CA ARG A 110 -8.01 3.22 -2.19
C ARG A 110 -8.72 1.87 -2.35
N ASN A 111 -8.69 1.34 -3.57
CA ASN A 111 -8.74 -0.10 -3.84
C ASN A 111 -7.33 -0.60 -4.16
N TYR A 112 -6.89 -1.63 -3.43
CA TYR A 112 -5.64 -2.34 -3.71
C TYR A 112 -5.97 -3.67 -4.36
N ASP A 113 -5.62 -3.81 -5.64
CA ASP A 113 -5.92 -4.95 -6.49
C ASP A 113 -4.66 -5.80 -6.68
N PHE A 114 -4.72 -7.06 -6.26
CA PHE A 114 -3.63 -8.01 -6.39
C PHE A 114 -4.18 -9.44 -6.34
N SER A 115 -3.41 -10.39 -5.80
CA SER A 115 -3.84 -11.77 -5.59
C SER A 115 -3.62 -12.20 -4.14
N PRO A 116 -4.58 -12.92 -3.54
CA PRO A 116 -4.49 -13.31 -2.13
C PRO A 116 -3.41 -14.36 -1.85
N ILE A 117 -2.87 -15.01 -2.89
CA ILE A 117 -1.80 -16.01 -2.71
C ILE A 117 -0.43 -15.38 -2.49
N PHE A 118 -0.30 -14.06 -2.73
CA PHE A 118 0.93 -13.29 -2.60
C PHE A 118 0.82 -12.17 -1.55
N ASP A 119 -0.28 -12.15 -0.81
CA ASP A 119 -0.59 -11.13 0.19
C ASP A 119 -0.78 -11.79 1.56
N ASP A 120 -0.32 -11.12 2.61
CA ASP A 120 -0.36 -11.64 3.98
C ASP A 120 -1.71 -11.39 4.67
N MET A 121 -2.62 -10.70 4.00
CA MET A 121 -3.97 -10.33 4.42
C MET A 121 -4.01 -9.69 5.81
N ARG A 122 -2.95 -8.96 6.16
CA ARG A 122 -2.74 -8.49 7.53
C ARG A 122 -2.77 -6.96 7.63
N LEU A 123 -3.61 -6.46 8.53
CA LEU A 123 -3.62 -5.07 9.00
C LEU A 123 -2.91 -5.01 10.35
N VAL A 124 -2.01 -4.04 10.55
CA VAL A 124 -1.18 -3.95 11.76
C VAL A 124 -1.22 -2.55 12.36
N SER A 125 -1.60 -2.44 13.63
CA SER A 125 -1.32 -1.28 14.49
C SER A 125 0.05 -1.47 15.14
N THR A 126 0.97 -0.53 14.92
CA THR A 126 2.38 -0.61 15.30
C THR A 126 2.70 0.49 16.29
N HIS A 127 3.20 0.13 17.48
CA HIS A 127 3.58 1.06 18.55
C HIS A 127 5.03 0.78 18.94
N VAL A 128 5.97 1.27 18.11
CA VAL A 128 7.39 1.20 18.44
C VAL A 128 7.75 2.39 19.33
N GLU A 129 8.43 2.12 20.45
CA GLU A 129 8.87 3.17 21.37
C GLU A 129 9.70 4.24 20.66
N GLY A 130 9.33 5.52 20.86
CA GLY A 130 10.03 6.67 20.28
C GLY A 130 9.70 6.96 18.80
N LEU A 131 8.79 6.21 18.18
CA LEU A 131 8.31 6.45 16.82
C LEU A 131 6.81 6.76 16.82
N ALA A 132 6.33 7.39 15.73
CA ALA A 132 4.90 7.62 15.57
C ALA A 132 4.13 6.29 15.49
N VAL A 133 3.02 6.21 16.21
CA VAL A 133 2.08 5.09 16.12
C VAL A 133 1.39 5.10 14.77
N HIS A 134 1.36 3.96 14.08
CA HIS A 134 0.66 3.84 12.79
C HIS A 134 -0.14 2.56 12.66
N THR A 135 -1.22 2.63 11.89
CA THR A 135 -2.00 1.47 11.45
C THR A 135 -1.94 1.39 9.95
N GLY A 136 -1.55 0.22 9.42
CA GLY A 136 -1.39 0.04 7.99
C GLY A 136 -1.33 -1.41 7.55
N SER A 137 -1.61 -1.63 6.28
CA SER A 137 -1.54 -2.93 5.63
C SER A 137 -0.09 -3.42 5.59
N SER A 138 0.16 -4.60 6.17
CA SER A 138 1.49 -5.22 6.17
C SER A 138 1.92 -5.62 4.76
N LEU A 139 3.23 -5.56 4.52
CA LEU A 139 3.83 -6.03 3.29
C LEU A 139 5.21 -6.61 3.57
N LEU A 140 5.41 -7.89 3.26
CA LEU A 140 6.65 -8.63 3.56
C LEU A 140 7.07 -8.47 5.03
N LEU A 141 6.09 -8.57 5.95
CA LEU A 141 6.22 -8.38 7.40
C LEU A 141 6.54 -6.94 7.83
N PHE A 142 7.69 -6.44 7.41
CA PHE A 142 8.30 -5.21 7.92
C PHE A 142 7.85 -3.96 7.16
N GLY A 143 7.45 -4.11 5.89
CA GLY A 143 6.96 -3.02 5.05
C GLY A 143 5.49 -2.70 5.29
N ARG A 144 5.03 -1.60 4.68
CA ARG A 144 3.62 -1.21 4.64
C ARG A 144 3.19 -0.91 3.21
N SER A 145 1.98 -1.29 2.83
CA SER A 145 1.42 -0.95 1.51
C SER A 145 0.50 0.27 1.56
N ASP A 146 -0.07 0.60 2.70
CA ASP A 146 -0.81 1.83 3.00
C ASP A 146 -0.86 2.02 4.52
N GLY A 147 -1.34 3.17 4.98
CA GLY A 147 -1.68 3.39 6.37
C GLY A 147 -1.96 4.84 6.71
N MET A 148 -2.23 5.04 7.99
CA MET A 148 -2.31 6.35 8.64
C MET A 148 -1.50 6.30 9.94
N ASN A 149 -0.82 7.40 10.29
CA ASN A 149 -0.16 7.55 11.60
C ASN A 149 -0.95 8.43 12.57
N GLU A 150 -0.50 8.51 13.83
CA GLU A 150 -1.20 9.22 14.90
C GLU A 150 -1.35 10.74 14.67
N HIS A 151 -0.52 11.31 13.79
CA HIS A 151 -0.61 12.71 13.36
C HIS A 151 -1.72 12.93 12.31
N GLY A 152 -2.31 11.85 11.78
CA GLY A 152 -3.32 11.86 10.73
C GLY A 152 -2.73 11.82 9.31
N LEU A 153 -1.41 11.74 9.17
CA LEU A 153 -0.78 11.58 7.86
C LEU A 153 -1.12 10.20 7.30
N SER A 154 -1.78 10.20 6.15
CA SER A 154 -2.26 9.01 5.46
C SER A 154 -1.58 8.86 4.11
N VAL A 155 -1.24 7.62 3.76
CA VAL A 155 -0.52 7.31 2.53
C VAL A 155 -1.02 6.03 1.88
N THR A 156 -1.14 6.05 0.56
CA THR A 156 -1.46 4.90 -0.29
C THR A 156 -0.58 4.89 -1.52
N PHE A 157 -0.53 3.78 -2.25
CA PHE A 157 0.15 3.74 -3.55
C PHE A 157 -0.63 3.04 -4.65
N SER A 158 -0.20 3.22 -5.89
CA SER A 158 -0.57 2.39 -7.02
C SER A 158 0.65 2.11 -7.88
N ALA A 159 0.70 0.98 -8.59
CA ALA A 159 1.72 0.80 -9.61
C ALA A 159 1.60 1.87 -10.71
N CYS A 160 2.71 2.35 -11.26
CA CYS A 160 2.72 3.28 -12.38
C CYS A 160 3.55 2.69 -13.53
N GLY A 161 2.90 2.30 -14.64
CA GLY A 161 3.61 1.75 -15.79
C GLY A 161 4.18 0.33 -15.58
N PRO A 162 5.20 -0.08 -16.38
CA PRO A 162 5.68 -1.47 -16.39
C PRO A 162 6.35 -1.86 -15.06
N PRO A 163 6.21 -3.14 -14.63
CA PRO A 163 6.81 -3.61 -13.39
C PRO A 163 8.32 -3.50 -13.40
N ILE A 164 8.87 -3.14 -12.24
CA ILE A 164 10.30 -3.15 -11.98
C ILE A 164 10.72 -4.47 -11.32
N GLY A 165 11.74 -5.14 -11.86
CA GLY A 165 12.33 -6.33 -11.26
C GLY A 165 13.42 -6.97 -12.11
N ASN A 166 14.06 -7.99 -11.54
CA ASN A 166 15.22 -8.66 -12.13
C ASN A 166 14.87 -9.94 -12.92
N GLU A 167 13.59 -10.29 -13.01
CA GLU A 167 13.11 -11.51 -13.68
C GLU A 167 12.79 -11.26 -15.17
N PRO A 168 12.79 -12.30 -16.03
CA PRO A 168 12.45 -12.16 -17.44
C PRO A 168 11.07 -11.51 -17.66
N GLY A 169 11.02 -10.49 -18.51
CA GLY A 169 9.79 -9.75 -18.83
C GLY A 169 9.51 -8.54 -17.93
N LEU A 170 10.31 -8.33 -16.87
CA LEU A 170 10.26 -7.12 -16.05
C LEU A 170 11.30 -6.10 -16.52
N LYS A 171 11.05 -4.83 -16.24
CA LYS A 171 12.03 -3.78 -16.49
C LYS A 171 13.02 -3.77 -15.32
N PRO A 172 14.35 -3.82 -15.56
CA PRO A 172 15.31 -3.68 -14.46
C PRO A 172 15.17 -2.28 -13.82
N PRO A 173 15.44 -2.14 -12.52
CA PRO A 173 15.38 -0.84 -11.85
C PRO A 173 16.39 0.12 -12.50
N ALA A 174 15.95 1.33 -12.83
CA ALA A 174 16.81 2.37 -13.39
C ALA A 174 17.81 2.92 -12.35
N VAL A 175 17.46 2.80 -11.07
CA VAL A 175 18.28 3.23 -9.93
C VAL A 175 18.25 2.14 -8.85
N ALA A 176 19.38 1.92 -8.18
CA ALA A 176 19.39 1.17 -6.92
C ALA A 176 18.69 2.02 -5.85
N GLY A 177 17.66 1.48 -5.20
CA GLY A 177 16.80 2.30 -4.35
C GLY A 177 15.78 1.52 -3.54
N LEU A 178 15.19 2.23 -2.59
CA LEU A 178 14.13 1.78 -1.73
C LEU A 178 12.92 1.36 -2.57
N GLN A 179 12.34 0.23 -2.19
CA GLN A 179 11.01 -0.15 -2.65
C GLN A 179 9.92 0.68 -1.93
N VAL A 180 8.78 0.87 -2.60
CA VAL A 180 7.67 1.71 -2.10
C VAL A 180 7.22 1.36 -0.68
N TYR A 181 7.28 0.08 -0.29
CA TYR A 181 6.86 -0.35 1.05
C TYR A 181 7.81 0.06 2.17
N HIS A 182 9.08 0.34 1.85
CA HIS A 182 10.01 1.00 2.76
C HIS A 182 9.68 2.48 2.87
N VAL A 183 9.44 3.14 1.73
CA VAL A 183 9.10 4.57 1.69
C VAL A 183 7.85 4.84 2.53
N ILE A 184 6.80 4.04 2.36
CA ILE A 184 5.56 4.16 3.13
C ILE A 184 5.80 3.93 4.62
N ARG A 185 6.58 2.90 4.98
CA ARG A 185 6.93 2.63 6.39
C ARG A 185 7.64 3.84 7.01
N SER A 186 8.61 4.41 6.31
CA SER A 186 9.39 5.56 6.78
C SER A 186 8.51 6.81 6.93
N VAL A 187 7.65 7.09 5.95
CA VAL A 187 6.71 8.22 6.00
C VAL A 187 5.77 8.10 7.20
N LEU A 188 5.23 6.90 7.46
CA LEU A 188 4.31 6.70 8.57
C LEU A 188 4.97 6.87 9.94
N GLU A 189 6.25 6.50 10.09
CA GLU A 189 6.96 6.57 11.38
C GLU A 189 7.61 7.93 11.66
N TYR A 190 7.99 8.68 10.63
CA TYR A 190 8.87 9.85 10.77
C TYR A 190 8.30 11.17 10.24
N CYS A 191 7.15 11.17 9.55
CA CYS A 191 6.54 12.39 9.01
C CYS A 191 5.19 12.66 9.68
N GLU A 192 4.89 13.92 9.98
CA GLU A 192 3.60 14.33 10.56
C GLU A 192 2.65 14.94 9.52
N THR A 193 3.22 15.50 8.45
CA THR A 193 2.47 16.30 7.45
C THR A 193 2.81 15.90 6.01
N VAL A 194 1.93 16.28 5.08
CA VAL A 194 2.15 16.09 3.64
C VAL A 194 3.46 16.77 3.19
N GLU A 195 3.78 17.97 3.72
CA GLU A 195 5.01 18.68 3.37
C GLU A 195 6.29 17.99 3.86
N GLU A 196 6.25 17.40 5.06
CA GLU A 196 7.37 16.60 5.57
C GLU A 196 7.56 15.33 4.76
N ALA A 197 6.47 14.63 4.44
CA ALA A 197 6.50 13.45 3.59
C ALA A 197 7.08 13.75 2.21
N ILE A 198 6.65 14.85 1.56
CA ILE A 198 7.19 15.26 0.26
C ILE A 198 8.70 15.51 0.36
N ARG A 199 9.16 16.29 1.35
CA ARG A 199 10.58 16.59 1.53
C ARG A 199 11.40 15.31 1.74
N SER A 200 10.96 14.44 2.63
CA SER A 200 11.63 13.17 2.93
C SER A 200 11.70 12.25 1.70
N ILE A 201 10.58 12.06 0.98
CA ILE A 201 10.53 11.21 -0.22
C ILE A 201 11.43 11.77 -1.33
N GLN A 202 11.53 13.10 -1.48
CA GLN A 202 12.39 13.72 -2.50
C GLN A 202 13.88 13.38 -2.28
N GLU A 203 14.32 13.18 -1.05
CA GLU A 203 15.69 12.81 -0.71
C GLU A 203 15.97 11.30 -0.86
N MET A 204 14.95 10.45 -0.72
CA MET A 204 15.08 8.99 -0.80
C MET A 204 15.44 8.48 -2.21
N PRO A 205 16.44 7.62 -2.41
CA PRO A 205 16.59 6.90 -3.69
C PRO A 205 15.46 5.87 -3.82
N VAL A 206 14.47 6.08 -4.69
CA VAL A 206 13.32 5.18 -4.86
C VAL A 206 13.41 4.44 -6.19
N ALA A 207 13.33 3.11 -6.14
CA ALA A 207 13.46 2.25 -7.32
C ALA A 207 12.11 1.79 -7.91
N SER A 208 11.00 2.05 -7.20
CA SER A 208 9.66 1.63 -7.64
C SER A 208 9.01 2.65 -8.58
N ASN A 209 8.32 2.16 -9.61
CA ASN A 209 7.47 2.98 -10.46
C ASN A 209 6.03 2.97 -9.93
N VAL A 210 5.62 4.05 -9.25
CA VAL A 210 4.36 4.12 -8.50
C VAL A 210 3.80 5.54 -8.45
N HIS A 211 2.51 5.67 -8.18
CA HIS A 211 1.95 6.89 -7.58
C HIS A 211 1.88 6.69 -6.07
N LEU A 212 2.39 7.65 -5.30
CA LEU A 212 2.07 7.80 -3.88
C LEU A 212 1.00 8.88 -3.74
N MET A 213 -0.02 8.62 -2.93
CA MET A 213 -1.07 9.59 -2.61
C MET A 213 -1.05 9.86 -1.12
N LEU A 214 -1.03 11.15 -0.77
CA LEU A 214 -0.87 11.65 0.59
C LEU A 214 -2.05 12.55 0.96
N ALA A 215 -2.50 12.45 2.21
CA ALA A 215 -3.41 13.40 2.82
C ALA A 215 -3.08 13.54 4.31
N ASP A 216 -3.25 14.73 4.90
CA ASP A 216 -2.99 14.96 6.33
C ASP A 216 -4.13 15.67 7.05
N ARG A 217 -3.98 15.79 8.37
CA ARG A 217 -4.99 16.35 9.29
C ARG A 217 -5.31 17.83 9.05
N LYS A 218 -4.49 18.55 8.29
CA LYS A 218 -4.73 19.95 7.90
C LYS A 218 -5.59 20.04 6.64
N GLY A 219 -5.96 18.90 6.05
CA GLY A 219 -6.66 18.81 4.78
C GLY A 219 -5.74 19.04 3.58
N GLU A 220 -4.42 19.02 3.77
CA GLU A 220 -3.46 19.09 2.68
C GLU A 220 -3.37 17.72 1.98
N ALA A 221 -3.12 17.74 0.67
CA ALA A 221 -3.03 16.53 -0.12
C ALA A 221 -2.06 16.69 -1.29
N ALA A 222 -1.42 15.59 -1.68
CA ALA A 222 -0.52 15.55 -2.82
C ALA A 222 -0.45 14.15 -3.42
N ALA A 223 -0.11 14.08 -4.70
CA ALA A 223 0.36 12.86 -5.34
C ALA A 223 1.83 13.01 -5.73
N ILE A 224 2.63 11.97 -5.54
CA ILE A 224 4.01 11.89 -6.03
C ILE A 224 4.06 10.76 -7.04
N GLU A 225 4.21 11.09 -8.31
CA GLU A 225 4.47 10.12 -9.36
C GLU A 225 5.97 9.82 -9.39
N MET A 226 6.32 8.55 -9.29
CA MET A 226 7.71 8.08 -9.34
C MET A 226 7.87 7.13 -10.52
N MET A 227 8.84 7.43 -11.38
CA MET A 227 9.15 6.62 -12.56
C MET A 227 10.64 6.71 -12.87
N ASP A 228 11.29 5.55 -12.96
CA ASP A 228 12.72 5.42 -13.28
C ASP A 228 13.63 6.31 -12.40
N GLY A 229 13.29 6.42 -11.12
CA GLY A 229 13.99 7.24 -10.13
C GLY A 229 13.64 8.74 -10.17
N GLN A 230 12.90 9.20 -11.17
CA GLN A 230 12.37 10.57 -11.23
C GLN A 230 11.12 10.70 -10.35
N LYS A 231 10.89 11.88 -9.80
CA LYS A 231 9.76 12.16 -8.89
C LYS A 231 9.07 13.46 -9.29
N ALA A 232 7.78 13.39 -9.57
CA ALA A 232 6.95 14.54 -9.91
C ALA A 232 5.84 14.71 -8.85
N VAL A 233 5.82 15.87 -8.19
CA VAL A 233 4.78 16.21 -7.21
C VAL A 233 3.63 16.92 -7.92
N ARG A 234 2.40 16.44 -7.69
CA ARG A 234 1.15 17.07 -8.14
C ARG A 234 0.29 17.39 -6.92
N ARG A 235 -0.41 18.52 -6.98
CA ARG A 235 -1.34 18.96 -5.94
C ARG A 235 -2.75 19.10 -6.51
N PRO A 236 -3.78 18.93 -5.67
CA PRO A 236 -5.16 19.15 -6.09
C PRO A 236 -5.41 20.63 -6.41
N GLU A 237 -5.52 20.99 -7.69
CA GLU A 237 -5.86 22.37 -8.10
C GLU A 237 -7.33 22.70 -7.84
N ARG A 238 -8.21 21.69 -7.96
CA ARG A 238 -9.67 21.82 -7.85
C ARG A 238 -10.23 21.23 -6.56
N GLY A 239 -9.37 20.93 -5.59
CA GLY A 239 -9.79 20.28 -4.33
C GLY A 239 -9.84 18.75 -4.38
N TYR A 240 -9.40 18.13 -5.48
CA TYR A 240 -9.29 16.68 -5.61
C TYR A 240 -8.12 16.29 -6.51
N ILE A 241 -7.64 15.06 -6.34
CA ILE A 241 -6.61 14.44 -7.19
C ILE A 241 -6.81 12.92 -7.21
N ALA A 242 -6.58 12.28 -8.35
CA ALA A 242 -6.71 10.84 -8.52
C ALA A 242 -5.52 10.25 -9.27
N ALA A 243 -5.35 8.94 -9.11
CA ALA A 243 -4.46 8.13 -9.91
C ALA A 243 -4.99 6.69 -10.02
N THR A 244 -4.59 6.00 -11.08
CA THR A 244 -4.79 4.56 -11.22
C THR A 244 -3.44 3.89 -11.51
N ASN A 245 -3.22 3.29 -12.67
CA ASN A 245 -2.03 2.48 -12.95
C ASN A 245 -1.16 2.94 -14.13
N HIS A 246 -1.36 4.16 -14.62
CA HIS A 246 -0.59 4.72 -15.73
C HIS A 246 0.05 6.06 -15.36
N PRO A 247 1.14 6.47 -16.02
CA PRO A 247 1.75 7.78 -15.84
C PRO A 247 0.78 8.91 -16.18
N LEU A 248 0.78 9.95 -15.35
CA LEU A 248 -0.04 11.15 -15.51
C LEU A 248 0.80 12.41 -15.69
N ALA A 249 2.05 12.43 -15.20
CA ALA A 249 2.98 13.53 -15.36
C ALA A 249 3.58 13.58 -16.77
N ASP A 250 3.98 12.42 -17.31
CA ASP A 250 4.49 12.29 -18.68
C ASP A 250 3.59 11.40 -19.55
N GLN A 251 2.78 12.04 -20.40
CA GLN A 251 1.86 11.36 -21.31
C GLN A 251 2.52 10.87 -22.61
N THR A 252 3.84 10.99 -22.76
CA THR A 252 4.55 10.51 -23.95
C THR A 252 4.77 8.99 -23.95
N VAL A 253 4.54 8.31 -22.82
CA VAL A 253 4.63 6.84 -22.65
C VAL A 253 3.43 6.10 -23.28
N LYS A 254 2.94 6.57 -24.43
CA LYS A 254 1.78 6.00 -25.15
C LYS A 254 2.09 4.56 -25.59
N GLY A 255 1.13 3.63 -25.40
CA GLY A 255 1.21 2.25 -25.88
C GLY A 255 1.52 1.17 -24.84
N MET A 256 1.86 1.53 -23.60
CA MET A 256 1.98 0.59 -22.46
C MET A 256 0.84 0.74 -21.43
N THR A 257 -0.02 1.73 -21.60
CA THR A 257 -1.16 1.98 -20.72
C THR A 257 -2.25 0.94 -20.95
N LYS A 258 -2.76 0.33 -19.87
CA LYS A 258 -3.85 -0.63 -19.94
C LYS A 258 -5.21 0.07 -19.99
N HIS A 259 -6.11 -0.42 -20.84
CA HIS A 259 -7.46 0.11 -21.01
C HIS A 259 -8.22 0.22 -19.68
N HIS A 260 -8.21 -0.84 -18.85
CA HIS A 260 -8.86 -0.81 -17.54
C HIS A 260 -8.33 0.31 -16.62
N SER A 261 -7.10 0.78 -16.81
CA SER A 261 -6.54 1.89 -16.04
C SER A 261 -7.11 3.24 -16.46
N VAL A 262 -7.32 3.45 -17.75
CA VAL A 262 -7.90 4.68 -18.30
C VAL A 262 -9.36 4.78 -17.90
N VAL A 263 -10.15 3.73 -18.14
CA VAL A 263 -11.59 3.71 -17.81
C VAL A 263 -11.82 4.00 -16.32
N ARG A 264 -11.07 3.35 -15.42
CA ARG A 264 -11.18 3.62 -13.97
C ARG A 264 -10.76 5.03 -13.59
N TYR A 265 -9.76 5.59 -14.27
CA TYR A 265 -9.32 6.96 -14.02
C TYR A 265 -10.38 7.97 -14.46
N GLU A 266 -10.97 7.78 -15.65
CA GLU A 266 -12.05 8.62 -16.16
C GLU A 266 -13.28 8.57 -15.25
N MET A 267 -13.71 7.37 -14.83
CA MET A 267 -14.79 7.21 -13.84
C MET A 267 -14.51 7.95 -12.53
N LEU A 268 -13.28 7.85 -12.01
CA LEU A 268 -12.87 8.57 -10.80
C LEU A 268 -12.92 10.08 -11.00
N MET A 269 -12.38 10.58 -12.10
CA MET A 269 -12.32 12.01 -12.39
C MET A 269 -13.72 12.60 -12.59
N GLU A 270 -14.59 11.91 -13.33
CA GLU A 270 -16.00 12.31 -13.52
C GLU A 270 -16.72 12.39 -12.16
N ALA A 271 -16.58 11.37 -11.32
CA ALA A 271 -17.20 11.35 -9.99
C ALA A 271 -16.70 12.50 -9.10
N LEU A 272 -15.40 12.83 -9.15
CA LEU A 272 -14.82 13.93 -8.39
C LEU A 272 -15.23 15.31 -8.94
N GLU A 273 -15.37 15.44 -10.27
CA GLU A 273 -15.79 16.68 -10.94
C GLU A 273 -17.24 17.06 -10.66
N GLU A 274 -18.13 16.07 -10.59
CA GLU A 274 -19.54 16.25 -10.28
C GLU A 274 -19.82 16.68 -8.82
N GLN A 275 -18.78 16.92 -8.01
CA GLN A 275 -18.88 17.31 -6.59
C GLN A 275 -19.75 16.34 -5.78
N ARG A 276 -19.63 15.06 -6.11
CA ARG A 276 -20.27 13.95 -5.40
C ARG A 276 -19.81 13.94 -3.93
N SER A 277 -20.73 13.62 -3.02
CA SER A 277 -20.40 13.45 -1.60
C SER A 277 -19.41 12.31 -1.37
N SER A 278 -18.77 12.30 -0.20
CA SER A 278 -17.94 11.19 0.28
C SER A 278 -18.65 9.84 0.13
N ASP A 279 -19.95 9.76 0.46
CA ASP A 279 -20.76 8.53 0.30
C ASP A 279 -20.86 8.05 -1.14
N SER A 280 -21.09 8.94 -2.10
CA SER A 280 -21.16 8.56 -3.52
C SER A 280 -19.80 8.13 -4.08
N LEU A 281 -18.71 8.71 -3.57
CA LEU A 281 -17.36 8.26 -3.90
C LEU A 281 -17.09 6.88 -3.30
N VAL A 282 -17.45 6.65 -2.03
CA VAL A 282 -17.41 5.32 -1.39
C VAL A 282 -18.21 4.32 -2.22
N LYS A 283 -19.41 4.68 -2.68
CA LYS A 283 -20.24 3.80 -3.50
C LYS A 283 -19.56 3.40 -4.80
N LEU A 284 -18.82 4.32 -5.44
CA LEU A 284 -18.05 4.02 -6.65
C LEU A 284 -16.96 2.98 -6.38
N PHE A 285 -16.23 3.11 -5.26
CA PHE A 285 -15.25 2.11 -4.81
C PHE A 285 -15.90 0.77 -4.46
N GLN A 286 -17.15 0.76 -3.98
CA GLN A 286 -17.91 -0.44 -3.65
C GLN A 286 -18.68 -1.08 -4.81
N THR A 287 -18.66 -0.45 -5.99
CA THR A 287 -19.35 -0.96 -7.18
C THR A 287 -18.35 -1.72 -8.04
N GLU A 288 -18.79 -2.84 -8.60
CA GLU A 288 -17.97 -3.69 -9.44
C GLU A 288 -17.74 -3.07 -10.83
N TYR A 289 -16.54 -3.22 -11.37
CA TYR A 289 -16.20 -2.85 -12.75
C TYR A 289 -17.09 -3.60 -13.77
N PRO A 290 -17.54 -2.95 -14.87
CA PRO A 290 -17.15 -1.63 -15.36
C PRO A 290 -17.96 -0.45 -14.79
N ASP A 291 -18.97 -0.68 -13.97
CA ASP A 291 -19.81 0.39 -13.40
C ASP A 291 -19.20 1.04 -12.15
N GLY A 292 -18.09 0.48 -11.65
CA GLY A 292 -17.30 1.01 -10.56
C GLY A 292 -15.85 0.52 -10.57
N LEU A 293 -15.19 0.61 -9.42
CA LEU A 293 -13.74 0.42 -9.31
C LEU A 293 -13.32 -0.91 -8.69
N THR A 294 -14.25 -1.68 -8.11
CA THR A 294 -13.94 -2.99 -7.53
C THR A 294 -13.79 -4.03 -8.63
N VAL A 295 -12.71 -4.81 -8.57
CA VAL A 295 -12.37 -5.86 -9.53
C VAL A 295 -12.18 -7.20 -8.82
N HIS A 296 -12.41 -8.29 -9.54
CA HIS A 296 -12.43 -9.64 -8.97
C HIS A 296 -11.52 -10.64 -9.72
N ASN A 297 -10.51 -10.15 -10.43
CA ASN A 297 -9.63 -10.98 -11.27
C ASN A 297 -8.33 -11.37 -10.56
N TYR A 298 -8.45 -12.13 -9.47
CA TYR A 298 -7.35 -12.52 -8.58
C TYR A 298 -6.33 -13.48 -9.21
N GLU A 299 -6.76 -14.33 -10.16
CA GLU A 299 -5.86 -15.25 -10.87
C GLU A 299 -4.89 -14.52 -11.81
N GLU A 300 -5.31 -13.37 -12.33
CA GLU A 300 -4.50 -12.47 -13.18
C GLU A 300 -3.86 -11.32 -12.37
N LEU A 301 -3.74 -11.48 -11.05
CA LEU A 301 -3.12 -10.50 -10.14
C LEU A 301 -3.82 -9.13 -10.10
N PHE A 302 -5.13 -9.07 -10.38
CA PHE A 302 -5.90 -7.82 -10.49
C PHE A 302 -7.30 -7.96 -9.87
N GLY A 303 -7.37 -8.43 -8.63
CA GLY A 303 -8.61 -8.46 -7.84
C GLY A 303 -8.49 -7.66 -6.55
N THR A 304 -9.53 -6.91 -6.17
CA THR A 304 -9.55 -6.02 -5.01
C THR A 304 -9.39 -6.80 -3.70
N MET A 305 -8.20 -6.70 -3.14
CA MET A 305 -7.75 -7.39 -1.93
C MET A 305 -8.14 -6.66 -0.65
N ARG A 306 -8.36 -5.35 -0.74
CA ARG A 306 -8.84 -4.48 0.35
C ARG A 306 -9.32 -3.15 -0.23
N THR A 307 -10.25 -2.54 0.50
CA THR A 307 -10.67 -1.15 0.29
C THR A 307 -10.47 -0.40 1.58
N VAL A 308 -9.82 0.76 1.52
CA VAL A 308 -9.60 1.61 2.69
C VAL A 308 -9.99 3.05 2.39
N MET A 309 -10.65 3.69 3.36
CA MET A 309 -10.92 5.11 3.39
C MET A 309 -10.32 5.70 4.66
N PHE A 310 -9.38 6.62 4.50
CA PHE A 310 -8.76 7.37 5.59
C PHE A 310 -9.47 8.71 5.77
N ARG A 311 -9.72 9.09 7.04
CA ARG A 311 -10.20 10.42 7.45
C ARG A 311 -9.14 11.09 8.34
N PRO A 312 -8.16 11.79 7.74
CA PRO A 312 -7.02 12.38 8.44
C PRO A 312 -7.40 13.26 9.64
N GLU A 313 -8.40 14.12 9.48
CA GLU A 313 -8.90 15.07 10.48
C GLU A 313 -9.33 14.36 11.78
N GLU A 314 -9.96 13.19 11.62
CA GLU A 314 -10.49 12.38 12.71
C GLU A 314 -9.45 11.40 13.29
N GLY A 315 -8.45 11.02 12.50
CA GLY A 315 -7.52 9.93 12.82
C GLY A 315 -8.18 8.55 12.74
N THR A 316 -9.16 8.40 11.85
CA THR A 316 -9.94 7.15 11.67
C THR A 316 -9.78 6.60 10.26
N MET A 317 -10.02 5.31 10.11
CA MET A 317 -10.11 4.66 8.81
C MET A 317 -11.26 3.65 8.77
N ASP A 318 -11.89 3.53 7.62
CA ASP A 318 -12.78 2.43 7.28
C ASP A 318 -12.02 1.45 6.40
N TYR A 319 -11.96 0.19 6.83
CA TYR A 319 -11.13 -0.83 6.22
C TYR A 319 -11.94 -2.09 5.93
N CYS A 320 -11.96 -2.52 4.67
CA CYS A 320 -12.55 -3.76 4.22
C CYS A 320 -11.44 -4.74 3.84
N PHE A 321 -11.44 -5.93 4.45
CA PHE A 321 -10.60 -7.03 3.99
C PHE A 321 -11.30 -7.73 2.81
N GLY A 322 -10.60 -7.89 1.70
CA GLY A 322 -11.20 -8.35 0.43
C GLY A 322 -12.07 -7.27 -0.22
N SER A 323 -12.82 -7.69 -1.24
CA SER A 323 -13.74 -6.82 -1.96
C SER A 323 -14.91 -6.37 -1.09
N PRO A 324 -15.26 -5.06 -1.09
CA PRO A 324 -16.38 -4.53 -0.32
C PRO A 324 -17.76 -4.90 -0.91
N VAL A 325 -17.80 -5.53 -2.10
CA VAL A 325 -19.03 -6.12 -2.66
C VAL A 325 -19.47 -7.35 -1.87
N TYR A 326 -18.51 -8.11 -1.34
CA TYR A 326 -18.75 -9.40 -0.69
C TYR A 326 -18.38 -9.42 0.80
N ASN A 327 -17.63 -8.44 1.28
CA ASN A 327 -17.06 -8.43 2.61
C ASN A 327 -17.46 -7.20 3.41
N ARG A 328 -17.40 -7.34 4.74
CA ARG A 328 -17.76 -6.28 5.68
C ARG A 328 -16.62 -5.26 5.81
N THR A 329 -17.00 -3.99 5.87
CA THR A 329 -16.11 -2.89 6.25
C THR A 329 -16.13 -2.68 7.76
N TYR A 330 -14.96 -2.39 8.34
CA TYR A 330 -14.75 -2.11 9.76
C TYR A 330 -14.15 -0.72 9.94
N SER A 331 -14.62 0.02 10.94
CA SER A 331 -14.05 1.32 11.31
C SER A 331 -13.12 1.19 12.50
N LEU A 332 -11.97 1.87 12.46
CA LEU A 332 -11.02 1.93 13.57
C LEU A 332 -10.30 3.28 13.63
N ARG A 333 -9.90 3.68 14.84
CA ARG A 333 -8.94 4.77 15.05
C ARG A 333 -7.53 4.23 14.83
N VAL A 334 -6.63 5.07 14.31
CA VAL A 334 -5.20 4.75 14.21
C VAL A 334 -4.62 4.35 15.57
N GLY A 335 -3.81 3.29 15.59
CA GLY A 335 -3.30 2.67 16.82
C GLY A 335 -4.36 1.95 17.65
N GLY A 336 -5.61 1.86 17.17
CA GLY A 336 -6.70 1.18 17.84
C GLY A 336 -6.72 -0.32 17.56
N THR A 337 -7.80 -0.98 17.97
CA THR A 337 -8.01 -2.43 17.87
C THR A 337 -9.24 -2.78 17.04
N LEU A 338 -9.23 -3.94 16.40
CA LEU A 338 -10.42 -4.58 15.83
C LEU A 338 -10.98 -5.68 16.76
N PRO A 339 -12.28 -6.04 16.65
CA PRO A 339 -12.91 -7.03 17.52
C PRO A 339 -12.47 -8.48 17.25
N PHE A 340 -11.50 -8.69 16.36
CA PHE A 340 -10.96 -10.00 15.99
C PHE A 340 -9.45 -9.89 15.75
N ARG A 341 -8.74 -11.01 15.89
CA ARG A 341 -7.35 -11.17 15.43
C ARG A 341 -7.26 -11.90 14.10
N GLU A 342 -8.25 -12.74 13.81
CA GLU A 342 -8.38 -13.52 12.58
C GLU A 342 -9.86 -13.54 12.16
N GLN A 343 -10.12 -13.46 10.86
CA GLN A 343 -11.45 -13.64 10.28
C GLN A 343 -11.36 -14.30 8.89
N LYS A 344 -12.47 -14.93 8.45
CA LYS A 344 -12.62 -15.44 7.09
C LYS A 344 -13.08 -14.32 6.15
N VAL A 345 -12.46 -14.24 4.98
CA VAL A 345 -12.75 -13.26 3.93
C VAL A 345 -13.09 -13.99 2.64
N GLN A 346 -14.15 -13.53 1.97
CA GLN A 346 -14.67 -14.12 0.74
C GLN A 346 -13.98 -13.56 -0.49
N PHE A 347 -13.45 -14.45 -1.32
CA PHE A 347 -12.88 -14.16 -2.62
C PHE A 347 -13.66 -14.86 -3.73
N HIS A 348 -14.12 -14.08 -4.71
CA HIS A 348 -14.89 -14.55 -5.86
C HIS A 348 -14.10 -14.24 -7.12
N GLN A 349 -13.51 -15.25 -7.77
CA GLN A 349 -12.79 -15.05 -9.02
C GLN A 349 -13.77 -14.73 -10.17
N LYS A 350 -13.40 -13.75 -11.01
CA LYS A 350 -14.08 -13.42 -12.26
C LYS A 350 -13.09 -13.00 -13.35
N GLU A 351 -13.47 -13.24 -14.59
CA GLU A 351 -12.76 -12.78 -15.78
C GLU A 351 -13.47 -11.58 -16.42
N TYR A 352 -12.70 -10.59 -16.86
CA TYR A 352 -13.21 -9.36 -17.50
C TYR A 352 -12.95 -9.31 -19.02
N GLY A 353 -12.45 -10.42 -19.58
CA GLY A 353 -12.18 -10.59 -21.01
C GLY A 353 -10.98 -9.79 -21.56
N PRO A 354 -10.64 -9.97 -22.85
CA PRO A 354 -9.42 -9.39 -23.44
C PRO A 354 -9.41 -7.86 -23.53
N SER A 355 -10.58 -7.22 -23.63
CA SER A 355 -10.70 -5.76 -23.71
C SER A 355 -10.18 -5.07 -22.45
N PHE A 356 -10.31 -5.72 -21.29
CA PHE A 356 -9.76 -5.25 -20.02
C PHE A 356 -8.25 -5.00 -20.12
N TRP A 357 -7.53 -5.94 -20.74
CA TRP A 357 -6.06 -6.00 -20.78
C TRP A 357 -5.41 -5.30 -21.98
N LYS A 358 -6.23 -4.81 -22.91
CA LYS A 358 -5.76 -4.17 -24.14
C LYS A 358 -4.93 -2.92 -23.82
N ASN A 359 -3.84 -2.72 -24.56
CA ASN A 359 -3.08 -1.47 -24.49
C ASN A 359 -3.82 -0.34 -25.25
N VAL A 360 -3.74 0.88 -24.74
CA VAL A 360 -4.32 2.09 -25.33
C VAL A 360 -3.33 3.24 -25.44
#